data_AF-A0A938JBQ0-F1
#
_entry.id   AF-A0A938JBQ0-F1
#
_cell.length_a   1.000
_cell.length_b   1.000
_cell.length_c   1.000
_cell.angle_alpha   90.00
_cell.angle_beta   90.00
_cell.angle_gamma   90.00
#
_symmetry.space_group_name_H-M   'P 1'
#
loop_
_entity.id
_entity.type
_entity.pdbx_description
1 polymer ?
#
loop_
_entity_poly.entity_id
_entity_poly.type
_entity_poly.pdbx_seq_one_letter_code
_entity_poly.pdbx_strand_id
1 'polypeptide(L)'
;MSTDPQAAPASTHATAERVDAVVVGAGFSGLYVLYRLRQLGLATVVVEAGDGVGGTWYWNRYPGARVDVVSTTYSYSFDDELQQEWSWTERYATQGEILRYIDHVADRFDLRRDIRIGTRVVSIVLDEETGEWNVSTDRGDLIESRFCVMATGCLSAPRVPDIPGLDRFEGEWFHTGMWPHRVIDFSGRRVGIVGTGSSAIQAIPQLARQASQLTVFQRTPNFSIPAWNAPQDRDFERHVKENYPAFRERARRSPIGDTNEASQVSALDVTPEEREATFERRWREGGFSFLI
;
A
#
# COMPACT_ATOMS: atom_id res chain seq x y z
N MET A 1 12.73 -27.75 -62.44
CA MET A 1 11.71 -27.75 -61.37
C MET A 1 12.21 -26.80 -60.32
N SER A 2 11.53 -25.66 -60.21
CA SER A 2 11.82 -24.58 -59.28
C SER A 2 11.40 -24.97 -57.87
N THR A 3 12.22 -24.69 -56.86
CA THR A 3 11.82 -24.75 -55.46
C THR A 3 12.03 -23.37 -54.86
N ASP A 4 10.92 -22.66 -54.67
CA ASP A 4 10.85 -21.41 -53.92
C ASP A 4 11.36 -21.60 -52.49
N PRO A 5 12.12 -20.64 -51.93
CA PRO A 5 12.34 -20.57 -50.51
C PRO A 5 11.07 -20.07 -49.82
N GLN A 6 10.55 -20.92 -48.93
CA GLN A 6 9.38 -20.67 -48.11
C GLN A 6 9.61 -19.44 -47.22
N ALA A 7 8.84 -18.38 -47.48
CA ALA A 7 8.85 -17.17 -46.67
C ALA A 7 8.49 -17.49 -45.21
N ALA A 8 9.32 -17.01 -44.28
CA ALA A 8 9.02 -17.04 -42.86
C ALA A 8 7.70 -16.30 -42.56
N PRO A 9 6.89 -16.73 -41.59
CA PRO A 9 5.65 -16.06 -41.26
C PRO A 9 5.98 -14.66 -40.74
N ALA A 10 5.38 -13.64 -41.37
CA ALA A 10 5.47 -12.26 -40.92
C ALA A 10 4.99 -12.19 -39.47
N SER A 11 5.87 -11.72 -38.57
CA SER A 11 5.48 -11.32 -37.24
C SER A 11 4.40 -10.26 -37.37
N THR A 12 3.19 -10.57 -36.92
CA THR A 12 2.17 -9.56 -36.66
C THR A 12 2.72 -8.66 -35.57
N HIS A 13 3.42 -7.60 -35.97
CA HIS A 13 3.79 -6.52 -35.08
C HIS A 13 2.46 -5.91 -34.59
N ALA A 14 2.06 -6.28 -33.39
CA ALA A 14 1.17 -5.41 -32.63
C ALA A 14 1.83 -4.03 -32.67
N THR A 15 1.16 -3.06 -33.27
CA THR A 15 1.63 -1.67 -33.31
C THR A 15 1.87 -1.22 -31.89
N ALA A 16 3.13 -1.05 -31.52
CA ALA A 16 3.53 -0.63 -30.19
C ALA A 16 2.90 0.72 -29.89
N GLU A 17 2.31 0.85 -28.70
CA GLU A 17 1.82 2.14 -28.24
C GLU A 17 3.02 2.97 -27.78
N ARG A 18 3.09 4.22 -28.24
CA ARG A 18 4.11 5.18 -27.82
C ARG A 18 3.53 6.21 -26.86
N VAL A 19 4.17 6.37 -25.70
CA VAL A 19 3.84 7.36 -24.67
C VAL A 19 5.11 8.03 -24.17
N ASP A 20 4.99 9.18 -23.50
CA ASP A 20 6.15 9.83 -22.88
C ASP A 20 6.64 9.03 -21.66
N ALA A 21 5.70 8.54 -20.85
CA ALA A 21 6.01 7.83 -19.62
C ALA A 21 5.11 6.61 -19.36
N VAL A 22 5.72 5.55 -18.85
CA VAL A 22 5.01 4.40 -18.27
C VAL A 22 5.27 4.34 -16.76
N VAL A 23 4.21 4.12 -15.99
CA VAL A 23 4.26 3.98 -14.53
C VAL A 23 3.79 2.58 -14.15
N VAL A 24 4.59 1.85 -13.37
CA VAL A 24 4.25 0.49 -12.96
C VAL A 24 3.70 0.48 -11.53
N GLY A 25 2.41 0.22 -11.39
CA GLY A 25 1.65 0.19 -10.13
C GLY A 25 0.75 1.41 -9.93
N ALA A 26 -0.49 1.18 -9.46
CA ALA A 26 -1.51 2.20 -9.17
C ALA A 26 -1.82 2.30 -7.66
N GLY A 27 -0.78 2.22 -6.83
CA GLY A 27 -0.84 2.61 -5.42
C GLY A 27 -0.67 4.12 -5.22
N PHE A 28 -0.44 4.55 -3.97
CA PHE A 28 -0.24 5.98 -3.62
C PHE A 28 0.80 6.68 -4.53
N SER A 29 1.97 6.07 -4.71
CA SER A 29 3.02 6.68 -5.54
C SER A 29 2.62 6.73 -7.01
N GLY A 30 2.03 5.68 -7.55
CA GLY A 30 1.68 5.60 -8.98
C GLY A 30 0.62 6.61 -9.38
N LEU A 31 -0.44 6.74 -8.58
CA LEU A 31 -1.49 7.74 -8.82
C LEU A 31 -0.97 9.16 -8.75
N TYR A 32 -0.09 9.45 -7.77
CA TYR A 32 0.50 10.78 -7.66
C TYR A 32 1.47 11.09 -8.81
N VAL A 33 2.29 10.12 -9.22
CA VAL A 33 3.18 10.28 -10.38
C VAL A 33 2.36 10.55 -11.64
N LEU A 34 1.29 9.78 -11.89
CA LEU A 34 0.39 10.03 -13.02
C LEU A 34 -0.20 11.45 -12.97
N TYR A 35 -0.72 11.87 -11.82
CA TYR A 35 -1.23 13.22 -11.62
C TYR A 35 -0.18 14.29 -11.98
N ARG A 36 1.06 14.13 -11.50
CA ARG A 36 2.15 15.09 -11.75
C ARG A 36 2.63 15.08 -13.21
N LEU A 37 2.73 13.92 -13.85
CA LEU A 37 3.14 13.82 -15.26
C LEU A 37 2.10 14.44 -16.19
N ARG A 38 0.80 14.28 -15.88
CA ARG A 38 -0.28 14.96 -16.61
C ARG A 38 -0.21 16.48 -16.49
N GLN A 39 0.13 17.01 -15.31
CA GLN A 39 0.34 18.45 -15.12
C GLN A 39 1.54 18.98 -15.92
N LEU A 40 2.49 18.11 -16.29
CA LEU A 40 3.60 18.45 -17.18
C LEU A 40 3.25 18.28 -18.68
N GLY A 41 2.04 17.87 -19.01
CA GLY A 41 1.59 17.63 -20.39
C GLY A 41 2.14 16.36 -21.02
N LEU A 42 2.64 15.40 -20.22
CA LEU A 42 3.23 14.16 -20.71
C LEU A 42 2.17 13.07 -20.90
N ALA A 43 2.13 12.48 -22.09
CA ALA A 43 1.30 11.30 -22.35
C ALA A 43 1.79 10.15 -21.48
N THR A 44 0.93 9.67 -20.57
CA THR A 44 1.34 8.73 -19.52
C THR A 44 0.34 7.58 -19.44
N VAL A 45 0.84 6.36 -19.31
CA VAL A 45 0.02 5.18 -18.97
C VAL A 45 0.51 4.55 -17.67
N VAL A 46 -0.42 4.17 -16.80
CA VAL A 46 -0.14 3.37 -15.60
C VAL A 46 -0.55 1.93 -15.87
N VAL A 47 0.29 0.97 -15.50
CA VAL A 47 -0.03 -0.47 -15.57
C VAL A 47 -0.17 -1.03 -14.16
N GLU A 48 -1.35 -1.58 -13.84
CA GLU A 48 -1.68 -2.13 -12.53
C GLU A 48 -2.10 -3.60 -12.63
N ALA A 49 -1.48 -4.40 -11.77
CA ALA A 49 -1.68 -5.82 -11.63
C ALA A 49 -3.11 -6.20 -11.19
N GLY A 50 -3.66 -5.47 -10.24
CA GLY A 50 -4.97 -5.69 -9.64
C GLY A 50 -6.09 -5.19 -10.54
N ASP A 51 -7.30 -5.67 -10.31
CA ASP A 51 -8.52 -5.20 -11.01
C ASP A 51 -9.02 -3.83 -10.53
N GLY A 52 -8.24 -3.13 -9.70
CA GLY A 52 -8.54 -1.81 -9.16
C GLY A 52 -7.29 -1.09 -8.67
N VAL A 53 -7.45 0.20 -8.36
CA VAL A 53 -6.38 1.03 -7.78
C VAL A 53 -6.25 0.77 -6.28
N GLY A 54 -5.13 1.21 -5.69
CA GLY A 54 -4.93 1.17 -4.23
C GLY A 54 -3.64 0.53 -3.77
N GLY A 55 -2.98 -0.25 -4.64
CA GLY A 55 -1.72 -0.94 -4.32
C GLY A 55 -1.85 -1.79 -3.06
N THR A 56 -1.04 -1.51 -2.03
CA THR A 56 -1.13 -2.19 -0.72
C THR A 56 -2.56 -2.33 -0.20
N TRP A 57 -3.37 -1.28 -0.32
CA TRP A 57 -4.73 -1.22 0.21
C TRP A 57 -5.76 -1.90 -0.69
N TYR A 58 -5.40 -2.22 -1.93
CA TYR A 58 -6.18 -3.09 -2.78
C TYR A 58 -5.96 -4.56 -2.37
N TRP A 59 -4.70 -4.98 -2.18
CA TRP A 59 -4.35 -6.39 -1.92
C TRP A 59 -4.54 -6.86 -0.47
N ASN A 60 -4.26 -6.01 0.52
CA ASN A 60 -4.18 -6.40 1.94
C ASN A 60 -5.54 -6.31 2.65
N ARG A 61 -6.51 -7.12 2.23
CA ARG A 61 -7.90 -7.08 2.73
C ARG A 61 -8.18 -8.04 3.89
N TYR A 62 -7.14 -8.50 4.58
CA TYR A 62 -7.31 -9.39 5.72
C TYR A 62 -8.04 -8.69 6.88
N PRO A 63 -8.77 -9.44 7.74
CA PRO A 63 -9.50 -8.85 8.86
C PRO A 63 -8.59 -8.02 9.77
N GLY A 64 -8.97 -6.77 10.06
CA GLY A 64 -8.22 -5.90 10.97
C GLY A 64 -7.13 -5.04 10.32
N ALA A 65 -6.85 -5.23 9.03
CA ALA A 65 -5.91 -4.42 8.25
C ALA A 65 -6.15 -2.92 8.42
N ARG A 66 -5.12 -2.18 8.82
CA ARG A 66 -5.17 -0.73 9.11
C ARG A 66 -3.79 -0.09 9.05
N VAL A 67 -3.76 1.24 9.01
CA VAL A 67 -2.53 2.03 9.17
C VAL A 67 -2.03 2.01 10.62
N ASP A 68 -0.74 2.25 10.81
CA ASP A 68 -0.07 2.46 12.10
C ASP A 68 0.41 3.91 12.29
N VAL A 69 0.20 4.76 11.29
CA VAL A 69 0.35 6.22 11.31
C VAL A 69 -1.02 6.89 11.33
N VAL A 70 -1.11 8.10 11.90
CA VAL A 70 -2.39 8.80 12.03
C VAL A 70 -3.00 9.07 10.65
N SER A 71 -4.30 8.81 10.48
CA SER A 71 -4.98 8.91 9.17
C SER A 71 -4.79 10.27 8.49
N THR A 72 -4.74 11.36 9.25
CA THR A 72 -4.50 12.72 8.72
C THR A 72 -3.10 12.89 8.14
N THR A 73 -2.07 12.23 8.70
CA THR A 73 -0.72 12.24 8.10
C THR A 73 -0.59 11.25 6.95
N TYR A 74 -1.28 10.09 7.02
CA TYR A 74 -1.30 9.07 5.96
C TYR A 74 -2.28 9.41 4.81
N SER A 75 -2.09 10.56 4.20
CA SER A 75 -2.91 11.05 3.09
C SER A 75 -2.12 12.04 2.23
N TYR A 76 -2.58 12.30 1.02
CA TYR A 76 -1.93 13.26 0.13
C TYR A 76 -2.01 14.68 0.67
N SER A 77 -0.95 15.44 0.38
CA SER A 77 -0.81 16.85 0.78
C SER A 77 -0.63 17.81 -0.40
N PHE A 78 -0.93 17.37 -1.63
CA PHE A 78 -0.65 18.14 -2.85
C PHE A 78 -1.81 19.04 -3.28
N ASP A 79 -3.00 18.83 -2.73
CA ASP A 79 -4.23 19.53 -3.07
C ASP A 79 -4.96 19.92 -1.77
N ASP A 80 -5.23 21.20 -1.58
CA ASP A 80 -5.83 21.72 -0.35
C ASP A 80 -7.33 21.39 -0.28
N GLU A 81 -8.04 21.40 -1.41
CA GLU A 81 -9.46 21.06 -1.44
C GLU A 81 -9.70 19.60 -1.04
N LEU A 82 -8.92 18.65 -1.58
CA LEU A 82 -8.93 17.25 -1.17
C LEU A 82 -8.71 17.09 0.34
N GLN A 83 -7.78 17.85 0.90
CA GLN A 83 -7.46 17.81 2.33
C GLN A 83 -8.61 18.33 3.20
N GLN A 84 -9.34 19.35 2.75
CA GLN A 84 -10.48 19.92 3.46
C GLN A 84 -11.74 19.03 3.35
N GLU A 85 -12.00 18.49 2.16
CA GLU A 85 -13.18 17.68 1.86
C GLU A 85 -13.19 16.35 2.61
N TRP A 86 -12.06 15.62 2.57
CA TRP A 86 -12.02 14.28 3.15
C TRP A 86 -12.05 14.32 4.68
N SER A 87 -12.82 13.40 5.28
CA SER A 87 -12.97 13.30 6.74
C SER A 87 -12.81 11.85 7.16
N TRP A 88 -11.77 11.57 7.94
CA TRP A 88 -11.48 10.23 8.44
C TRP A 88 -12.44 9.81 9.56
N THR A 89 -12.81 8.53 9.60
CA THR A 89 -13.73 8.00 10.61
C THR A 89 -13.04 7.66 11.93
N GLU A 90 -11.76 7.31 11.88
CA GLU A 90 -10.96 6.86 13.02
C GLU A 90 -9.51 7.37 12.94
N ARG A 91 -8.84 7.41 14.10
CA ARG A 91 -7.44 7.85 14.23
C ARG A 91 -6.49 7.04 13.35
N TYR A 92 -6.73 5.74 13.21
CA TYR A 92 -5.98 4.80 12.37
C TYR A 92 -6.92 4.07 11.41
N ALA A 93 -7.16 4.68 10.25
CA ALA A 93 -8.10 4.20 9.26
C ALA A 93 -7.86 2.74 8.84
N THR A 94 -8.96 2.01 8.70
CA THR A 94 -8.96 0.64 8.19
C THR A 94 -8.61 0.60 6.71
N GLN A 95 -8.15 -0.56 6.22
CA GLN A 95 -7.88 -0.77 4.80
C GLN A 95 -9.06 -0.35 3.91
N GLY A 96 -10.29 -0.68 4.31
CA GLY A 96 -11.48 -0.34 3.52
C GLY A 96 -11.71 1.16 3.41
N GLU A 97 -11.35 1.95 4.42
CA GLU A 97 -11.44 3.41 4.37
C GLU A 97 -10.32 4.04 3.55
N ILE A 98 -9.08 3.56 3.71
CA ILE A 98 -7.95 4.01 2.89
C ILE A 98 -8.22 3.72 1.41
N LEU A 99 -8.76 2.54 1.07
CA LEU A 99 -9.10 2.21 -0.31
C LEU A 99 -10.16 3.17 -0.88
N ARG A 100 -11.21 3.52 -0.11
CA ARG A 100 -12.19 4.53 -0.53
C ARG A 100 -11.56 5.90 -0.76
N TYR A 101 -10.61 6.30 0.09
CA TYR A 101 -9.85 7.55 -0.12
C TYR A 101 -9.07 7.52 -1.43
N ILE A 102 -8.35 6.42 -1.70
CA ILE A 102 -7.58 6.27 -2.94
C ILE A 102 -8.51 6.26 -4.16
N ASP A 103 -9.63 5.54 -4.09
CA ASP A 103 -10.64 5.53 -5.14
C ASP A 103 -11.18 6.94 -5.40
N HIS A 104 -11.51 7.69 -4.35
CA HIS A 104 -11.95 9.08 -4.44
C HIS A 104 -10.90 9.97 -5.11
N VAL A 105 -9.62 9.83 -4.77
CA VAL A 105 -8.53 10.58 -5.43
C VAL A 105 -8.46 10.24 -6.92
N ALA A 106 -8.52 8.95 -7.26
CA ALA A 106 -8.47 8.53 -8.66
C ALA A 106 -9.67 9.05 -9.48
N ASP A 107 -10.84 9.27 -8.86
CA ASP A 107 -12.03 9.82 -9.52
C ASP A 107 -11.93 11.34 -9.61
N ARG A 108 -11.59 12.00 -8.51
CA ARG A 108 -11.48 13.47 -8.39
C ARG A 108 -10.58 14.07 -9.46
N PHE A 109 -9.46 13.41 -9.76
CA PHE A 109 -8.49 13.90 -10.75
C PHE A 109 -8.59 13.18 -12.10
N ASP A 110 -9.67 12.43 -12.35
CA ASP A 110 -9.93 11.70 -13.60
C ASP A 110 -8.73 10.81 -14.03
N LEU A 111 -8.12 10.11 -13.07
CA LEU A 111 -6.89 9.35 -13.30
C LEU A 111 -7.16 8.01 -13.98
N ARG A 112 -8.33 7.40 -13.72
CA ARG A 112 -8.66 6.02 -14.15
C ARG A 112 -8.51 5.78 -15.65
N ARG A 113 -8.80 6.78 -16.48
CA ARG A 113 -8.73 6.66 -17.95
C ARG A 113 -7.34 6.32 -18.48
N ASP A 114 -6.30 6.65 -17.71
CA ASP A 114 -4.90 6.44 -18.08
C ASP A 114 -4.29 5.21 -17.34
N ILE A 115 -5.13 4.38 -16.70
CA ILE A 115 -4.72 3.21 -15.91
C ILE A 115 -5.22 1.91 -16.57
N ARG A 116 -4.30 0.99 -16.86
CA ARG A 116 -4.57 -0.38 -17.29
C ARG A 116 -4.59 -1.31 -16.09
N ILE A 117 -5.77 -1.54 -15.56
CA ILE A 117 -6.02 -2.50 -14.48
C ILE A 117 -6.01 -3.94 -15.01
N GLY A 118 -5.73 -4.89 -14.12
CA GLY A 118 -5.68 -6.32 -14.42
C GLY A 118 -4.59 -6.68 -15.42
N THR A 119 -3.53 -5.87 -15.51
CA THR A 119 -2.44 -6.03 -16.48
C THR A 119 -1.11 -6.03 -15.74
N ARG A 120 -0.31 -7.07 -15.94
CA ARG A 120 1.01 -7.22 -15.32
C ARG A 120 2.10 -6.83 -16.30
N VAL A 121 2.99 -5.92 -15.90
CA VAL A 121 4.29 -5.80 -16.56
C VAL A 121 5.11 -7.06 -16.32
N VAL A 122 5.58 -7.70 -17.38
CA VAL A 122 6.39 -8.93 -17.34
C VAL A 122 7.84 -8.71 -17.79
N SER A 123 8.10 -7.66 -18.56
CA SER A 123 9.44 -7.31 -19.03
C SER A 123 9.57 -5.80 -19.22
N ILE A 124 10.76 -5.27 -18.94
CA ILE A 124 11.15 -3.89 -19.19
C ILE A 124 12.59 -3.95 -19.72
N VAL A 125 12.80 -3.51 -20.97
CA VAL A 125 14.11 -3.56 -21.63
C VAL A 125 14.42 -2.19 -22.21
N LEU A 126 15.63 -1.68 -21.98
CA LEU A 126 16.11 -0.47 -22.64
C LEU A 126 16.52 -0.81 -24.07
N ASP A 127 15.97 -0.09 -25.04
CA ASP A 127 16.52 -0.02 -26.39
C ASP A 127 17.66 1.00 -26.41
N GLU A 128 18.89 0.52 -26.58
CA GLU A 128 20.08 1.36 -26.58
C GLU A 128 20.23 2.23 -27.83
N GLU A 129 19.57 1.88 -28.94
CA GLU A 129 19.64 2.66 -30.17
C GLU A 129 18.77 3.92 -30.08
N THR A 130 17.57 3.78 -29.50
CA THR A 130 16.59 4.87 -29.35
C THR A 130 16.67 5.57 -28.00
N GLY A 131 17.21 4.91 -26.97
CA GLY A 131 17.20 5.38 -25.59
C GLY A 131 15.83 5.27 -24.93
N GLU A 132 14.93 4.46 -25.48
CA GLU A 132 13.56 4.26 -24.99
C GLU A 132 13.39 2.91 -24.27
N TRP A 133 12.41 2.83 -23.38
CA TRP A 133 12.02 1.63 -22.67
C TRP A 133 10.92 0.89 -23.42
N ASN A 134 11.15 -0.41 -23.66
CA ASN A 134 10.20 -1.38 -24.15
C ASN A 134 9.58 -2.15 -22.97
N VAL A 135 8.31 -1.89 -22.68
CA VAL A 135 7.57 -2.51 -21.58
C VAL A 135 6.55 -3.50 -22.12
N SER A 136 6.69 -4.77 -21.76
CA SER A 136 5.80 -5.84 -22.18
C SER A 136 4.86 -6.26 -21.05
N THR A 137 3.60 -6.58 -21.39
CA THR A 137 2.58 -7.02 -20.43
C THR A 137 2.21 -8.50 -20.60
N ASP A 138 1.57 -9.07 -19.58
CA ASP A 138 0.98 -10.42 -19.62
C ASP A 138 -0.22 -10.56 -20.57
N ARG A 139 -0.70 -9.45 -21.11
CA ARG A 139 -1.76 -9.40 -22.14
C ARG A 139 -1.19 -9.29 -23.56
N GLY A 140 0.13 -9.25 -23.71
CA GLY A 140 0.80 -9.13 -25.00
C GLY A 140 0.95 -7.70 -25.50
N ASP A 141 0.66 -6.69 -24.68
CA ASP A 141 0.90 -5.29 -25.03
C ASP A 141 2.41 -5.01 -25.06
N LEU A 142 2.83 -4.16 -25.99
CA LEU A 142 4.15 -3.55 -26.01
C LEU A 142 3.99 -2.03 -25.95
N ILE A 143 4.55 -1.43 -24.90
CA ILE A 143 4.51 0.01 -24.65
C ILE A 143 5.94 0.54 -24.77
N GLU A 144 6.14 1.49 -25.66
CA GLU A 144 7.39 2.19 -25.88
C GLU A 144 7.33 3.55 -25.17
N SER A 145 8.33 3.87 -24.35
CA SER A 145 8.32 5.10 -23.57
C SER A 145 9.70 5.67 -23.28
N ARG A 146 9.79 7.00 -23.16
CA ARG A 146 11.03 7.68 -22.80
C ARG A 146 11.37 7.53 -21.32
N PHE A 147 10.34 7.50 -20.47
CA PHE A 147 10.49 7.38 -19.02
C PHE A 147 9.74 6.16 -18.48
N CYS A 148 10.41 5.34 -17.67
CA CYS A 148 9.80 4.24 -16.95
C CYS A 148 9.91 4.48 -15.43
N VAL A 149 8.77 4.62 -14.74
CA VAL A 149 8.72 4.90 -13.30
C VAL A 149 8.19 3.68 -12.54
N MET A 150 9.03 3.10 -11.68
CA MET A 150 8.67 1.95 -10.85
C MET A 150 7.99 2.40 -9.56
N ALA A 151 6.66 2.35 -9.53
CA ALA A 151 5.82 2.67 -8.37
C ALA A 151 5.25 1.40 -7.71
N THR A 152 6.04 0.32 -7.68
CA THR A 152 5.61 -1.04 -7.32
C THR A 152 5.50 -1.30 -5.81
N GLY A 153 5.87 -0.32 -4.98
CA GLY A 153 5.82 -0.42 -3.52
C GLY A 153 6.94 -1.28 -2.92
N CYS A 154 7.33 -0.96 -1.67
CA CYS A 154 8.41 -1.68 -0.96
C CYS A 154 7.96 -2.99 -0.30
N LEU A 155 6.65 -3.26 -0.24
CA LEU A 155 6.04 -4.41 0.45
C LEU A 155 4.95 -5.07 -0.40
N SER A 156 5.24 -5.34 -1.67
CA SER A 156 4.25 -5.80 -2.66
C SER A 156 4.40 -7.26 -3.09
N ALA A 157 5.59 -7.84 -3.02
CA ALA A 157 5.84 -9.25 -3.36
C ALA A 157 5.55 -10.16 -2.15
N PRO A 158 4.48 -10.97 -2.16
CA PRO A 158 4.14 -11.85 -1.05
C PRO A 158 5.16 -12.97 -0.89
N ARG A 159 5.59 -13.25 0.34
CA ARG A 159 6.47 -14.39 0.65
C ARG A 159 5.64 -15.55 1.17
N VAL A 160 5.21 -16.42 0.27
CA VAL A 160 4.58 -17.69 0.65
C VAL A 160 5.66 -18.60 1.24
N PRO A 161 5.53 -19.05 2.51
CA PRO A 161 6.50 -19.95 3.11
C PRO A 161 6.45 -21.32 2.43
N ASP A 162 7.62 -21.90 2.18
CA ASP A 162 7.74 -23.28 1.72
C ASP A 162 7.46 -24.23 2.89
N ILE A 163 6.20 -24.65 3.01
CA ILE A 163 5.74 -25.58 4.04
C ILE A 163 5.57 -26.95 3.37
N PRO A 164 6.35 -27.98 3.75
CA PRO A 164 6.23 -29.31 3.17
C PRO A 164 4.80 -29.86 3.27
N GLY A 165 4.20 -30.17 2.12
CA GLY A 165 2.83 -30.71 2.05
C GLY A 165 1.70 -29.69 2.10
N LEU A 166 1.99 -28.38 1.99
CA LEU A 166 0.97 -27.34 1.90
C LEU A 166 -0.01 -27.58 0.75
N ASP A 167 0.47 -28.13 -0.37
CA ASP A 167 -0.31 -28.52 -1.55
C ASP A 167 -1.34 -29.63 -1.27
N ARG A 168 -1.13 -30.42 -0.21
CA ARG A 168 -2.02 -31.52 0.22
C ARG A 168 -2.94 -31.13 1.37
N PHE A 169 -2.90 -29.88 1.83
CA PHE A 169 -3.80 -29.42 2.89
C PHE A 169 -5.24 -29.34 2.34
N GLU A 170 -6.14 -30.14 2.89
CA GLU A 170 -7.54 -30.21 2.44
C GLU A 170 -8.39 -28.99 2.85
N GLY A 171 -7.86 -28.13 3.74
CA GLY A 171 -8.50 -26.89 4.14
C GLY A 171 -8.15 -25.70 3.24
N GLU A 172 -8.90 -24.61 3.39
CA GLU A 172 -8.56 -23.35 2.74
C GLU A 172 -7.36 -22.69 3.44
N TRP A 173 -6.42 -22.14 2.65
CA TRP A 173 -5.35 -21.28 3.16
C TRP A 173 -5.28 -19.99 2.33
N PHE A 174 -4.88 -18.92 2.99
CA PHE A 174 -4.80 -17.58 2.41
C PHE A 174 -3.51 -16.90 2.86
N HIS A 175 -2.94 -16.06 1.99
CA HIS A 175 -1.85 -15.16 2.36
C HIS A 175 -2.42 -13.76 2.62
N THR A 176 -2.02 -13.09 3.71
CA THR A 176 -2.56 -11.77 4.08
C THR A 176 -2.36 -10.70 2.99
N GLY A 177 -1.22 -10.74 2.29
CA GLY A 177 -0.94 -9.89 1.13
C GLY A 177 -1.61 -10.29 -0.19
N MET A 178 -2.42 -11.36 -0.22
CA MET A 178 -3.21 -11.81 -1.37
C MET A 178 -4.61 -12.24 -0.90
N TRP A 179 -5.20 -11.45 -0.01
CA TRP A 179 -6.44 -11.86 0.64
C TRP A 179 -7.60 -11.88 -0.36
N PRO A 180 -8.47 -12.91 -0.37
CA PRO A 180 -9.60 -12.95 -1.28
C PRO A 180 -10.51 -11.72 -1.15
N HIS A 181 -11.10 -11.30 -2.26
CA HIS A 181 -12.05 -10.18 -2.26
C HIS A 181 -13.43 -10.55 -1.72
N ARG A 182 -13.71 -11.86 -1.61
CA ARG A 182 -14.90 -12.38 -0.95
C ARG A 182 -14.74 -12.36 0.57
N VAL A 183 -15.85 -12.19 1.28
CA VAL A 183 -15.87 -12.38 2.73
C VAL A 183 -15.63 -13.85 3.05
N ILE A 184 -14.76 -14.10 4.03
CA ILE A 184 -14.48 -15.43 4.56
C ILE A 184 -15.07 -15.51 5.95
N ASP A 185 -15.99 -16.45 6.17
CA ASP A 185 -16.59 -16.72 7.47
C ASP A 185 -15.78 -17.76 8.23
N PHE A 186 -15.25 -17.36 9.39
CA PHE A 186 -14.48 -18.23 10.28
C PHE A 186 -15.33 -18.84 11.40
N SER A 187 -16.63 -18.55 11.46
CA SER A 187 -17.54 -19.05 12.49
C SER A 187 -17.51 -20.58 12.57
N GLY A 188 -17.27 -21.11 13.78
CA GLY A 188 -17.18 -22.55 14.01
C GLY A 188 -15.90 -23.23 13.48
N ARG A 189 -15.04 -22.52 12.72
CA ARG A 189 -13.82 -23.09 12.15
C ARG A 189 -12.66 -23.09 13.14
N ARG A 190 -11.78 -24.08 13.00
CA ARG A 190 -10.45 -24.09 13.62
C ARG A 190 -9.47 -23.42 12.68
N VAL A 191 -8.84 -22.34 13.12
CA VAL A 191 -7.98 -21.48 12.30
C VAL A 191 -6.54 -21.57 12.80
N GLY A 192 -5.60 -21.73 11.87
CA GLY A 192 -4.17 -21.59 12.12
C GLY A 192 -3.63 -20.32 11.46
N ILE A 193 -2.76 -19.59 12.14
CA ILE A 193 -2.02 -18.45 11.56
C ILE A 193 -0.52 -18.64 11.74
N VAL A 194 0.23 -18.51 10.64
CA VAL A 194 1.68 -18.66 10.62
C VAL A 194 2.33 -17.28 10.51
N GLY A 195 3.16 -16.95 11.51
CA GLY A 195 3.81 -15.64 11.62
C GLY A 195 3.12 -14.69 12.60
N THR A 196 3.88 -13.74 13.12
CA THR A 196 3.50 -12.81 14.20
C THR A 196 3.94 -11.37 13.93
N GLY A 197 4.18 -11.01 12.66
CA GLY A 197 4.43 -9.63 12.25
C GLY A 197 3.16 -8.77 12.26
N SER A 198 3.27 -7.52 11.78
CA SER A 198 2.16 -6.53 11.83
C SER A 198 0.83 -7.07 11.29
N SER A 199 0.82 -7.73 10.12
CA SER A 199 -0.40 -8.32 9.57
C SER A 199 -1.06 -9.35 10.48
N ALA A 200 -0.27 -10.20 11.14
CA ALA A 200 -0.78 -11.20 12.05
C ALA A 200 -1.26 -10.57 13.36
N ILE A 201 -0.53 -9.59 13.91
CA ILE A 201 -0.93 -8.84 15.11
C ILE A 201 -2.29 -8.17 14.89
N GLN A 202 -2.55 -7.64 13.69
CA GLN A 202 -3.85 -7.05 13.33
C GLN A 202 -4.94 -8.12 13.10
N ALA A 203 -4.61 -9.24 12.46
CA ALA A 203 -5.57 -10.30 12.12
C ALA A 203 -6.00 -11.18 13.31
N ILE A 204 -5.06 -11.56 14.17
CA ILE A 204 -5.27 -12.49 15.29
C ILE A 204 -6.48 -12.10 16.15
N PRO A 205 -6.63 -10.84 16.63
CA PRO A 205 -7.77 -10.45 17.45
C PRO A 205 -9.11 -10.55 16.72
N GLN A 206 -9.13 -10.33 15.40
CA GLN A 206 -10.37 -10.45 14.60
C GLN A 206 -10.72 -11.91 14.36
N LEU A 207 -9.74 -12.75 14.03
CA LEU A 207 -9.92 -14.19 13.86
C LEU A 207 -10.36 -14.86 15.17
N ALA A 208 -9.76 -14.48 16.30
CA ALA A 208 -10.09 -15.04 17.62
C ALA A 208 -11.53 -14.77 18.06
N ARG A 209 -12.16 -13.69 17.56
CA ARG A 209 -13.57 -13.37 17.85
C ARG A 209 -14.57 -14.26 17.11
N GLN A 210 -14.16 -14.85 15.99
CA GLN A 210 -15.06 -15.61 15.10
C GLN A 210 -14.77 -17.12 15.13
N ALA A 211 -13.50 -17.51 15.13
CA ALA A 211 -13.07 -18.90 15.09
C ALA A 211 -13.47 -19.66 16.36
N SER A 212 -13.80 -20.96 16.23
CA SER A 212 -14.02 -21.83 17.40
C SER A 212 -12.72 -22.15 18.14
N GLN A 213 -11.60 -22.14 17.43
CA GLN A 213 -10.26 -22.28 17.97
C GLN A 213 -9.27 -21.56 17.05
N LEU A 214 -8.35 -20.78 17.64
CA LEU A 214 -7.23 -20.15 16.92
C LEU A 214 -5.91 -20.71 17.43
N THR A 215 -5.03 -21.15 16.53
CA THR A 215 -3.66 -21.58 16.84
C THR A 215 -2.66 -20.66 16.15
N VAL A 216 -1.75 -20.06 16.92
CA VAL A 216 -0.74 -19.12 16.43
C VAL A 216 0.62 -19.82 16.39
N PHE A 217 1.18 -19.96 15.19
CA PHE A 217 2.51 -20.52 14.98
C PHE A 217 3.55 -19.39 14.97
N GLN A 218 4.09 -19.11 16.15
CA GLN A 218 5.09 -18.05 16.37
C GLN A 218 6.51 -18.60 16.28
N ARG A 219 7.30 -18.08 15.33
CA ARG A 219 8.75 -18.35 15.29
C ARG A 219 9.53 -17.40 16.20
N THR A 220 9.22 -16.11 16.14
CA THR A 220 9.92 -15.06 16.88
C THR A 220 8.89 -14.02 17.34
N PRO A 221 8.78 -13.73 18.65
CA PRO A 221 7.89 -12.68 19.13
C PRO A 221 8.38 -11.30 18.68
N ASN A 222 7.43 -10.37 18.51
CA ASN A 222 7.70 -8.98 18.18
C ASN A 222 7.21 -8.07 19.31
N PHE A 223 7.83 -6.90 19.47
CA PHE A 223 7.29 -5.84 20.31
C PHE A 223 6.07 -5.23 19.63
N SER A 224 5.04 -4.94 20.42
CA SER A 224 3.81 -4.29 19.95
C SER A 224 3.34 -3.29 21.01
N ILE A 225 2.85 -2.14 20.56
CA ILE A 225 2.32 -1.07 21.39
C ILE A 225 0.82 -0.95 21.10
N PRO A 226 -0.02 -0.69 22.11
CA PRO A 226 -1.44 -0.43 21.88
C PRO A 226 -1.63 0.75 20.91
N ALA A 227 -2.46 0.55 19.89
CA ALA A 227 -2.79 1.62 18.96
C ALA A 227 -3.64 2.72 19.62
N TRP A 228 -4.38 2.40 20.70
CA TRP A 228 -5.40 3.29 21.29
C TRP A 228 -6.29 3.93 20.22
N ASN A 229 -6.71 3.12 19.25
CA ASN A 229 -7.53 3.58 18.15
C ASN A 229 -8.92 3.96 18.68
N ALA A 230 -9.43 5.08 18.19
CA ALA A 230 -10.69 5.66 18.59
C ALA A 230 -11.34 6.32 17.36
N PRO A 231 -12.66 6.61 17.41
CA PRO A 231 -13.28 7.52 16.45
C PRO A 231 -12.46 8.80 16.34
N GLN A 232 -12.43 9.38 15.14
CA GLN A 232 -11.65 10.58 14.90
C GLN A 232 -12.13 11.72 15.81
N ASP A 233 -11.20 12.31 16.54
CA ASP A 233 -11.46 13.49 17.36
C ASP A 233 -11.78 14.68 16.44
N ARG A 234 -13.00 15.21 16.57
CA ARG A 234 -13.51 16.31 15.74
C ARG A 234 -12.85 17.65 16.06
N ASP A 235 -12.37 17.84 17.28
CA ASP A 235 -11.63 19.03 17.66
C ASP A 235 -10.23 18.99 17.07
N PHE A 236 -9.57 17.83 17.14
CA PHE A 236 -8.31 17.60 16.44
C PHE A 236 -8.46 17.77 14.91
N GLU A 237 -9.48 17.15 14.30
CA GLU A 237 -9.73 17.28 12.86
C GLU A 237 -9.92 18.74 12.44
N ARG A 238 -10.77 19.49 13.17
CA ARG A 238 -11.00 20.92 12.92
C ARG A 238 -9.70 21.71 13.05
N HIS A 239 -8.94 21.50 14.13
CA HIS A 239 -7.66 22.17 14.33
C HIS A 239 -6.68 21.89 13.19
N VAL A 240 -6.57 20.64 12.74
CA VAL A 240 -5.73 20.26 11.59
C VAL A 240 -6.24 20.93 10.32
N LYS A 241 -7.55 20.92 10.04
CA LYS A 241 -8.11 21.54 8.83
C LYS A 241 -7.91 23.05 8.80
N GLU A 242 -8.03 23.75 9.92
CA GLU A 242 -7.75 25.18 10.05
C GLU A 242 -6.25 25.51 9.88
N ASN A 243 -5.36 24.56 10.16
CA ASN A 243 -3.90 24.78 10.20
C ASN A 243 -3.13 23.81 9.28
N TYR A 244 -3.79 23.28 8.24
CA TYR A 244 -3.28 22.15 7.46
C TYR A 244 -1.89 22.41 6.84
N PRO A 245 -1.61 23.60 6.26
CA PRO A 245 -0.28 23.90 5.72
C PRO A 245 0.83 23.77 6.76
N ALA A 246 0.62 24.30 7.97
CA ALA A 246 1.59 24.19 9.07
C ALA A 246 1.72 22.75 9.58
N PHE A 247 0.60 22.02 9.66
CA PHE A 247 0.58 20.60 10.02
C PHE A 247 1.42 19.75 9.05
N ARG A 248 1.26 19.95 7.74
CA ARG A 248 2.06 19.26 6.70
C ARG A 248 3.52 19.65 6.75
N GLU A 249 3.82 20.93 6.98
CA GLU A 249 5.19 21.38 7.07
C GLU A 249 5.94 20.77 8.25
N ARG A 250 5.27 20.66 9.42
CA ARG A 250 5.80 19.95 10.57
C ARG A 250 6.08 18.48 10.24
N ALA A 251 5.13 17.78 9.62
CA ALA A 251 5.32 16.39 9.21
C ALA A 251 6.51 16.22 8.26
N ARG A 252 6.63 17.08 7.24
CA ARG A 252 7.73 17.06 6.25
C ARG A 252 9.12 17.27 6.86
N ARG A 253 9.21 18.09 7.91
CA ARG A 253 10.48 18.36 8.61
C ARG A 253 10.81 17.31 9.66
N SER A 254 9.86 16.46 10.03
CA SER A 254 10.10 15.39 10.99
C SER A 254 10.90 14.24 10.35
N PRO A 255 11.73 13.52 11.11
CA PRO A 255 12.48 12.37 10.59
C PRO A 255 11.62 11.21 10.09
N ILE A 256 10.38 11.10 10.59
CA ILE A 256 9.48 9.96 10.32
C ILE A 256 8.28 10.32 9.43
N GLY A 257 8.16 11.57 9.00
CA GLY A 257 7.04 12.02 8.17
C GLY A 257 5.71 12.19 8.91
N ASP A 258 5.74 12.38 10.24
CA ASP A 258 4.56 12.49 11.10
C ASP A 258 4.68 13.70 12.04
N THR A 259 3.64 14.02 12.80
CA THR A 259 3.63 15.19 13.70
C THR A 259 3.99 14.88 15.15
N ASN A 260 4.28 13.63 15.48
CA ASN A 260 4.72 13.23 16.82
C ASN A 260 6.11 13.82 17.12
N GLU A 261 6.28 14.36 18.33
CA GLU A 261 7.54 14.96 18.76
C GLU A 261 8.52 13.89 19.29
N ALA A 262 9.69 13.83 18.66
CA ALA A 262 10.77 12.96 19.09
C ALA A 262 11.44 13.48 20.38
N SER A 263 11.84 12.57 21.27
CA SER A 263 12.55 12.95 22.49
C SER A 263 13.91 13.55 22.12
N GLN A 264 14.23 14.71 22.70
CA GLN A 264 15.55 15.33 22.56
C GLN A 264 16.52 14.91 23.69
N VAL A 265 16.03 14.12 24.64
CA VAL A 265 16.79 13.66 25.80
C VAL A 265 17.06 12.17 25.67
N SER A 266 18.31 11.77 25.89
CA SER A 266 18.71 10.36 25.95
C SER A 266 18.00 9.66 27.11
N ALA A 267 17.49 8.45 26.86
CA ALA A 267 16.90 7.62 27.90
C ALA A 267 17.90 7.23 29.02
N LEU A 268 19.20 7.37 28.76
CA LEU A 268 20.27 7.09 29.72
C LEU A 268 20.65 8.32 30.57
N ASP A 269 20.25 9.52 30.15
CA ASP A 269 20.59 10.79 30.82
C ASP A 269 19.51 11.26 31.81
N VAL A 270 18.50 10.43 32.05
CA VAL A 270 17.38 10.70 32.97
C VAL A 270 17.32 9.65 34.08
N THR A 271 16.68 10.00 35.20
CA THR A 271 16.46 9.05 36.29
C THR A 271 15.55 7.88 35.84
N PRO A 272 15.65 6.71 36.48
CA PRO A 272 14.74 5.60 36.21
C PRO A 272 13.26 5.98 36.32
N GLU A 273 12.91 6.83 37.28
CA GLU A 273 11.54 7.29 37.53
C GLU A 273 11.03 8.20 36.40
N GLU A 274 11.85 9.14 35.92
CA GLU A 274 11.50 10.01 34.78
C GLU A 274 11.37 9.24 33.47
N ARG A 275 12.25 8.24 33.27
CA ARG A 275 12.19 7.35 32.11
C ARG A 275 10.91 6.54 32.11
N GLU A 276 10.56 5.93 33.24
CA GLU A 276 9.33 5.14 33.38
C GLU A 276 8.09 6.01 33.17
N ALA A 277 8.06 7.21 33.76
CA ALA A 277 6.96 8.16 33.56
C ALA A 277 6.79 8.57 32.08
N THR A 278 7.91 8.69 31.35
CA THR A 278 7.90 8.98 29.91
C THR A 278 7.40 7.80 29.09
N PHE A 279 7.85 6.58 29.40
CA PHE A 279 7.35 5.36 28.76
C PHE A 279 5.86 5.16 28.99
N GLU A 280 5.39 5.34 30.23
CA GLU A 280 3.97 5.24 30.57
C GLU A 280 3.11 6.29 29.85
N ARG A 281 3.59 7.55 29.77
CA ARG A 281 2.89 8.60 29.03
C ARG A 281 2.72 8.21 27.56
N ARG A 282 3.81 7.79 26.92
CA ARG A 282 3.80 7.42 25.49
C ARG A 282 3.09 6.11 25.20
N TRP A 283 3.10 5.18 26.16
CA TRP A 283 2.28 3.97 26.10
C TRP A 283 0.79 4.31 26.05
N ARG A 284 0.35 5.34 26.79
CA ARG A 284 -1.05 5.83 26.77
C ARG A 284 -1.39 6.63 25.51
N GLU A 285 -0.42 7.29 24.89
CA GLU A 285 -0.59 7.95 23.59
C GLU A 285 -0.72 6.93 22.45
N GLY A 286 0.08 5.86 22.50
CA GLY A 286 0.06 4.76 21.54
C GLY A 286 0.74 5.04 20.20
N GLY A 287 0.91 3.99 19.41
CA GLY A 287 1.50 4.07 18.07
C GLY A 287 3.00 4.44 18.08
N PHE A 288 3.43 5.17 17.05
CA PHE A 288 4.84 5.52 16.86
C PHE A 288 5.41 6.48 17.91
N SER A 289 4.59 7.21 18.67
CA SER A 289 5.11 8.13 19.69
C SER A 289 5.92 7.42 20.79
N PHE A 290 5.71 6.13 20.99
CA PHE A 290 6.51 5.31 21.90
C PHE A 290 7.97 5.14 21.45
N LEU A 291 8.24 5.17 20.14
CA LEU A 291 9.55 4.82 19.57
C LEU A 291 10.48 6.01 19.35
N ILE A 292 9.99 7.25 19.40
CA ILE A 292 10.71 8.43 18.87
C ILE A 292 11.10 9.45 19.92
#